data_AF-A0A8H3EES1-F1
#
_entry.id   AF-A0A8H3EES1-F1
#
_cell.length_a   1.000
_cell.length_b   1.000
_cell.length_c   1.000
_cell.angle_alpha   90.00
_cell.angle_beta   90.00
_cell.angle_gamma   90.00
#
_symmetry.space_group_name_H-M   'P 1'
#
loop_
_entity.id
_entity.type
_entity.pdbx_description
1 polymer ?
#
loop_
_entity_poly.entity_id
_entity_poly.type
_entity_poly.pdbx_seq_one_letter_code
_entity_poly.pdbx_strand_id
1 'polypeptide(L)'
;MIDTFVLDANSELWKYQLLELRQSLVRYERNGAAEFPGESVRDSFQILHRLSQGFHVLHANLDDYEETLYFILATHQQCHADDLSGDESAPNLESMEFLLSRNRIWKRWVANYTTRTTIRIDLFFNIANQNDNRINIDIASTSKRIAEEAKRDSSSMITIAAMTMLFLPGTFVSVSTLLPNSIELCSSTRLTECVQAVFSMTFFDTDIDENGKTVLRVLPEWWYFLAATIPLTAMIFAFWIWWQKQRNAKGGQDSYPPGTNITTERSYEQRHENHALQTSHASNNRKMLHY
;
A
#
# COMPACT_ATOMS: atom_id res chain seq x y z
N MET A 1 -61.23 17.26 -15.74
CA MET A 1 -60.77 16.37 -16.84
C MET A 1 -59.35 16.72 -17.32
N ILE A 2 -59.02 18.01 -17.51
CA ILE A 2 -57.66 18.45 -17.87
C ILE A 2 -56.61 18.09 -16.82
N ASP A 3 -56.91 18.25 -15.53
CA ASP A 3 -55.93 17.99 -14.46
C ASP A 3 -55.52 16.52 -14.39
N THR A 4 -56.46 15.59 -14.56
CA THR A 4 -56.19 14.13 -14.59
C THR A 4 -55.26 13.75 -15.75
N PHE A 5 -55.39 14.39 -16.91
CA PHE A 5 -54.53 14.14 -18.06
C PHE A 5 -53.10 14.66 -17.85
N VAL A 6 -52.96 15.85 -17.26
CA VAL A 6 -51.63 16.40 -16.91
C VAL A 6 -50.93 15.53 -15.88
N LEU A 7 -51.66 15.06 -14.87
CA LEU A 7 -51.17 14.13 -13.86
C LEU A 7 -50.73 12.80 -14.49
N ASP A 8 -51.55 12.21 -15.37
CA ASP A 8 -51.21 10.99 -16.09
C ASP A 8 -49.94 11.15 -16.94
N ALA A 9 -49.82 12.25 -17.69
CA ALA A 9 -48.63 12.56 -18.49
C ALA A 9 -47.35 12.71 -17.65
N ASN A 10 -47.43 13.39 -16.51
CA ASN A 10 -46.29 13.53 -15.59
C ASN A 10 -45.84 12.17 -15.03
N SER A 11 -46.81 11.31 -14.70
CA SER A 11 -46.51 9.97 -14.22
C SER A 11 -45.79 9.13 -15.29
N GLU A 12 -46.21 9.22 -16.56
CA GLU A 12 -45.55 8.53 -17.66
C GLU A 12 -44.09 8.99 -17.85
N LEU A 13 -43.79 10.28 -17.68
CA LEU A 13 -42.42 10.79 -17.76
C LEU A 13 -41.49 10.16 -16.71
N TRP A 14 -41.97 10.04 -15.46
CA TRP A 14 -41.19 9.42 -14.39
C TRP A 14 -41.02 7.92 -14.55
N LYS A 15 -41.97 7.24 -15.20
CA LYS A 15 -41.80 5.84 -15.62
C LYS A 15 -40.57 5.67 -16.51
N TYR A 16 -40.39 6.55 -17.50
CA TYR A 16 -39.23 6.49 -18.38
C TYR A 16 -37.92 6.74 -17.63
N GLN A 17 -37.89 7.74 -16.74
CA GLN A 17 -36.73 7.99 -15.89
C GLN A 17 -36.39 6.80 -14.99
N LEU A 18 -37.40 6.16 -14.38
CA LEU A 18 -37.23 4.95 -13.58
C LEU A 18 -36.62 3.81 -14.41
N LEU A 19 -37.12 3.61 -15.63
CA LEU A 19 -36.64 2.56 -16.52
C LEU A 19 -35.20 2.81 -16.97
N GLU A 20 -34.83 4.05 -17.24
CA GLU A 20 -33.45 4.44 -17.59
C GLU A 20 -32.49 4.16 -16.43
N LEU A 21 -32.81 4.65 -15.23
CA LEU A 21 -32.00 4.41 -14.02
C LEU A 21 -31.88 2.91 -13.74
N ARG A 22 -32.99 2.16 -13.85
CA ARG A 22 -33.01 0.71 -13.68
C ARG A 22 -32.11 0.00 -14.70
N GLN A 23 -32.16 0.37 -15.98
CA GLN A 23 -31.32 -0.25 -17.00
C GLN A 23 -29.83 -0.05 -16.70
N SER A 24 -29.46 1.15 -16.26
CA SER A 24 -28.11 1.46 -15.80
C SER A 24 -27.72 0.57 -14.61
N LEU A 25 -28.57 0.48 -13.58
CA LEU A 25 -28.34 -0.38 -12.41
C LEU A 25 -28.12 -1.85 -12.79
N VAL A 26 -29.03 -2.41 -13.59
CA VAL A 26 -28.98 -3.82 -14.01
C VAL A 26 -27.72 -4.11 -14.81
N ARG A 27 -27.24 -3.16 -15.62
CA ARG A 27 -25.96 -3.30 -16.34
C ARG A 27 -24.79 -3.45 -15.36
N TYR A 28 -24.73 -2.62 -14.31
CA TYR A 28 -23.69 -2.71 -13.29
C TYR A 28 -23.78 -3.96 -12.41
N GLU A 29 -25.00 -4.43 -12.11
CA GLU A 29 -25.21 -5.65 -11.34
C GLU A 29 -24.82 -6.90 -12.13
N ARG A 30 -25.18 -6.97 -13.41
CA ARG A 30 -24.96 -8.15 -14.26
C ARG A 30 -23.49 -8.34 -14.61
N ASN A 31 -22.81 -7.24 -14.94
CA ASN A 31 -21.46 -7.31 -15.52
C ASN A 31 -20.35 -7.22 -14.46
N GLY A 32 -20.70 -6.97 -13.20
CA GLY A 32 -19.73 -6.86 -12.12
C GLY A 32 -18.73 -5.71 -12.31
N ALA A 33 -17.70 -5.65 -11.48
CA ALA A 33 -16.56 -4.74 -11.67
C ALA A 33 -15.65 -5.14 -12.86
N ALA A 34 -15.96 -6.25 -13.54
CA ALA A 34 -15.02 -6.99 -14.38
C ALA A 34 -15.12 -6.65 -15.88
N GLU A 35 -16.20 -6.03 -16.36
CA GLU A 35 -16.45 -5.84 -17.80
C GLU A 35 -16.38 -4.40 -18.29
N PHE A 36 -15.85 -3.48 -17.49
CA PHE A 36 -15.42 -2.19 -18.02
C PHE A 36 -13.89 -2.15 -18.11
N PRO A 37 -13.30 -2.81 -19.13
CA PRO A 37 -11.86 -2.81 -19.33
C PRO A 37 -11.41 -1.36 -19.60
N GLY A 38 -10.89 -0.71 -18.56
CA GLY A 38 -10.48 0.69 -18.57
C GLY A 38 -11.26 1.62 -17.64
N GLU A 39 -12.38 1.19 -17.04
CA GLU A 39 -13.10 1.98 -16.03
C GLU A 39 -12.46 1.73 -14.66
N SER A 40 -12.00 2.81 -14.01
CA SER A 40 -11.40 2.72 -12.69
C SER A 40 -12.48 2.33 -11.67
N VAL A 41 -12.08 1.63 -10.60
CA VAL A 41 -12.93 1.41 -9.41
C VAL A 41 -13.61 2.72 -8.97
N ARG A 42 -12.89 3.85 -9.07
CA ARG A 42 -13.39 5.19 -8.78
C ARG A 42 -14.57 5.60 -9.67
N ASP A 43 -14.51 5.30 -10.96
CA ASP A 43 -15.53 5.67 -11.94
C ASP A 43 -16.80 4.87 -11.69
N SER A 44 -16.67 3.56 -11.40
CA SER A 44 -17.80 2.72 -11.01
C SER A 44 -18.49 3.23 -9.73
N PHE A 45 -17.72 3.67 -8.72
CA PHE A 45 -18.29 4.33 -7.54
C PHE A 45 -19.05 5.61 -7.88
N GLN A 46 -18.48 6.45 -8.74
CA GLN A 46 -19.10 7.71 -9.12
C GLN A 46 -20.43 7.49 -9.83
N ILE A 47 -20.49 6.49 -10.72
CA ILE A 47 -21.72 6.17 -11.46
C ILE A 47 -22.78 5.58 -10.53
N LEU A 48 -22.39 4.68 -9.62
CA LEU A 48 -23.30 4.09 -8.65
C LEU A 48 -23.84 5.14 -7.65
N HIS A 49 -23.01 6.12 -7.28
CA HIS A 49 -23.44 7.26 -6.48
C HIS A 49 -24.43 8.17 -7.24
N ARG A 50 -24.15 8.49 -8.51
CA ARG A 50 -25.09 9.25 -9.37
C ARG A 50 -26.43 8.54 -9.51
N LEU A 51 -26.41 7.21 -9.64
CA LEU A 51 -27.59 6.39 -9.71
C LEU A 51 -28.41 6.45 -8.41
N SER A 52 -27.74 6.33 -7.25
CA SER A 52 -28.38 6.51 -5.93
C SER A 52 -29.03 7.89 -5.81
N GLN A 53 -28.32 8.96 -6.18
CA GLN A 53 -28.87 10.32 -6.22
C GLN A 53 -30.11 10.39 -7.13
N GLY A 54 -30.05 9.79 -8.33
CA GLY A 54 -31.17 9.73 -9.25
C GLY A 54 -32.41 9.05 -8.67
N PHE A 55 -32.24 7.92 -7.98
CA PHE A 55 -33.35 7.24 -7.30
C PHE A 55 -33.91 8.05 -6.14
N HIS A 56 -33.09 8.77 -5.37
CA HIS A 56 -33.57 9.64 -4.30
C HIS A 56 -34.39 10.83 -4.81
N VAL A 57 -33.92 11.51 -5.87
CA VAL A 57 -34.67 12.59 -6.52
C VAL A 57 -36.00 12.06 -7.06
N LEU A 58 -35.98 10.90 -7.71
CA LEU A 58 -37.21 10.27 -8.21
C LEU A 58 -38.16 9.89 -7.07
N HIS A 59 -37.66 9.40 -5.93
CA HIS A 59 -38.50 9.13 -4.76
C HIS A 59 -39.19 10.39 -4.25
N ALA A 60 -38.43 11.48 -4.10
CA ALA A 60 -38.98 12.77 -3.67
C ALA A 60 -40.06 13.28 -4.63
N ASN A 61 -39.81 13.24 -5.94
CA ASN A 61 -40.81 13.64 -6.94
C ASN A 61 -42.09 12.79 -6.87
N LEU A 62 -41.97 11.49 -6.59
CA LEU A 62 -43.12 10.60 -6.42
C LEU A 62 -43.88 10.87 -5.13
N ASP A 63 -43.19 11.30 -4.05
CA ASP A 63 -43.82 11.75 -2.80
C ASP A 63 -44.62 13.04 -3.03
N ASP A 64 -44.01 14.06 -3.64
CA ASP A 64 -44.65 15.33 -3.96
C ASP A 64 -45.91 15.13 -4.84
N TYR A 65 -45.85 14.16 -5.76
CA TYR A 65 -46.98 13.81 -6.61
C TYR A 65 -48.11 13.12 -5.84
N GLU A 66 -47.77 12.23 -4.91
CA GLU A 66 -48.78 11.59 -4.05
C GLU A 66 -49.51 12.64 -3.21
N GLU A 67 -48.78 13.59 -2.62
CA GLU A 67 -49.38 14.72 -1.89
C GLU A 67 -50.28 15.58 -2.77
N THR A 68 -49.85 15.88 -4.00
CA THR A 68 -50.63 16.63 -4.97
C THR A 68 -51.92 15.90 -5.36
N LEU A 69 -51.85 14.59 -5.61
CA LEU A 69 -53.03 13.76 -5.91
C LEU A 69 -54.02 13.75 -4.75
N TYR A 70 -53.53 13.64 -3.51
CA TYR A 70 -54.37 13.70 -2.32
C TYR A 70 -55.07 15.04 -2.15
N PHE A 71 -54.35 16.14 -2.40
CA PHE A 71 -54.92 17.48 -2.35
C PHE A 71 -56.06 17.62 -3.38
N ILE A 72 -55.83 17.19 -4.63
CA ILE A 72 -56.84 17.28 -5.68
C ILE A 72 -58.06 16.41 -5.36
N LEU A 73 -57.85 15.18 -4.88
CA LEU A 73 -58.93 14.29 -4.47
C LEU A 73 -59.77 14.90 -3.33
N ALA A 74 -59.12 15.51 -2.34
CA ALA A 74 -59.80 16.19 -1.25
C ALA A 74 -60.63 17.40 -1.75
N THR A 75 -60.10 18.19 -2.69
CA THR A 75 -60.85 19.31 -3.28
C THR A 75 -62.04 18.85 -4.11
N HIS A 76 -61.90 17.75 -4.85
CA HIS A 76 -62.97 17.18 -5.67
C HIS A 76 -64.11 16.66 -4.79
N GLN A 77 -63.78 15.97 -3.69
CA GLN A 77 -64.76 15.49 -2.72
C GLN A 77 -65.52 16.63 -2.03
N GLN A 78 -64.82 17.73 -1.70
CA GLN A 78 -65.44 18.91 -1.10
C GLN A 78 -66.37 19.63 -2.09
N CYS A 79 -65.96 19.76 -3.36
CA CYS A 79 -66.77 20.40 -4.40
C CYS A 79 -68.01 19.56 -4.77
N HIS A 80 -67.88 18.23 -4.76
CA HIS A 80 -69.00 17.31 -4.97
C HIS A 80 -70.05 17.39 -3.84
N ALA A 81 -69.67 17.75 -2.61
CA ALA A 81 -70.62 17.90 -1.51
C ALA A 81 -71.56 19.12 -1.69
N ASP A 82 -71.13 20.13 -2.43
CA ASP A 82 -71.91 21.35 -2.71
C ASP A 82 -72.80 21.22 -3.97
N ASP A 83 -72.53 20.27 -4.88
CA ASP A 83 -73.21 20.14 -6.17
C ASP A 83 -74.22 18.97 -6.17
N LEU A 84 -75.52 19.28 -6.09
CA LEU A 84 -76.63 18.32 -5.97
C LEU A 84 -77.05 17.62 -7.29
N SER A 85 -76.31 17.80 -8.39
CA SER A 85 -76.57 17.15 -9.68
C SER A 85 -75.44 16.20 -10.08
N GLY A 86 -75.58 14.93 -9.70
CA GLY A 86 -74.65 13.86 -10.04
C GLY A 86 -74.91 13.25 -11.42
N ASP A 87 -73.83 12.97 -12.15
CA ASP A 87 -73.54 11.69 -12.85
C ASP A 87 -72.13 11.72 -13.50
N GLU A 88 -71.60 12.91 -13.83
CA GLU A 88 -70.41 13.03 -14.70
C GLU A 88 -69.05 12.88 -13.96
N SER A 89 -69.04 12.89 -12.61
CA SER A 89 -67.79 12.87 -11.82
C SER A 89 -67.29 11.50 -11.36
N ALA A 90 -68.11 10.44 -11.38
CA ALA A 90 -67.65 9.11 -10.95
C ALA A 90 -66.40 8.56 -11.70
N PRO A 91 -66.26 8.68 -13.03
CA PRO A 91 -65.13 8.10 -13.75
C PRO A 91 -63.79 8.83 -13.51
N ASN A 92 -63.82 10.10 -13.07
CA ASN A 92 -62.60 10.85 -12.77
C ASN A 92 -62.00 10.46 -11.41
N LEU A 93 -62.84 10.03 -10.45
CA LEU A 93 -62.43 9.58 -9.13
C LEU A 93 -61.73 8.23 -9.21
N GLU A 94 -62.32 7.27 -9.94
CA GLU A 94 -61.71 5.95 -10.16
C GLU A 94 -60.35 6.06 -10.87
N SER A 95 -60.24 6.95 -11.86
CA SER A 95 -58.97 7.23 -12.54
C SER A 95 -57.93 7.80 -11.57
N MET A 96 -58.33 8.69 -10.65
CA MET A 96 -57.43 9.26 -9.65
C MET A 96 -56.94 8.21 -8.64
N GLU A 97 -57.83 7.35 -8.16
CA GLU A 97 -57.46 6.21 -7.29
C GLU A 97 -56.50 5.24 -8.01
N PHE A 98 -56.73 5.01 -9.30
CA PHE A 98 -55.81 4.23 -10.13
C PHE A 98 -54.43 4.89 -10.21
N LEU A 99 -54.33 6.20 -10.44
CA LEU A 99 -53.07 6.95 -10.47
C LEU A 99 -52.31 6.86 -9.13
N LEU A 100 -53.02 6.98 -8.00
CA LEU A 100 -52.45 6.79 -6.66
C LEU A 100 -51.88 5.38 -6.50
N SER A 101 -52.66 4.36 -6.88
CA SER A 101 -52.22 2.96 -6.80
C SER A 101 -50.94 2.71 -7.63
N ARG A 102 -50.85 3.31 -8.82
CA ARG A 102 -49.69 3.21 -9.71
C ARG A 102 -48.46 3.92 -9.14
N ASN A 103 -48.62 5.13 -8.61
CA ASN A 103 -47.54 5.88 -7.96
C ASN A 103 -46.95 5.07 -6.78
N ARG A 104 -47.80 4.50 -5.92
CA ARG A 104 -47.35 3.65 -4.80
C ARG A 104 -46.52 2.45 -5.26
N ILE A 105 -46.89 1.82 -6.38
CA ILE A 105 -46.10 0.74 -6.97
C ILE A 105 -44.71 1.25 -7.38
N TRP A 106 -44.63 2.40 -8.03
CA TRP A 106 -43.34 2.99 -8.43
C TRP A 106 -42.48 3.40 -7.24
N LYS A 107 -43.05 4.00 -6.19
CA LYS A 107 -42.33 4.29 -4.95
C LYS A 107 -41.71 3.03 -4.36
N ARG A 108 -42.46 1.92 -4.33
CA ARG A 108 -41.95 0.63 -3.89
C ARG A 108 -40.79 0.13 -4.74
N TRP A 109 -40.85 0.28 -6.06
CA TRP A 109 -39.75 -0.08 -6.95
C TRP A 109 -38.52 0.82 -6.75
N VAL A 110 -38.71 2.13 -6.65
CA VAL A 110 -37.63 3.10 -6.39
C VAL A 110 -36.94 2.81 -5.06
N ALA A 111 -37.70 2.53 -4.00
CA ALA A 111 -37.16 2.13 -2.71
C ALA A 111 -36.33 0.84 -2.83
N ASN A 112 -36.83 -0.16 -3.57
CA ASN A 112 -36.08 -1.39 -3.83
C ASN A 112 -34.76 -1.13 -4.57
N TYR A 113 -34.78 -0.29 -5.62
CA TYR A 113 -33.57 0.05 -6.37
C TYR A 113 -32.58 0.88 -5.57
N THR A 114 -33.06 1.75 -4.67
CA THR A 114 -32.23 2.51 -3.73
C THR A 114 -31.47 1.56 -2.80
N THR A 115 -32.17 0.60 -2.20
CA THR A 115 -31.55 -0.42 -1.33
C THR A 115 -30.54 -1.26 -2.11
N ARG A 116 -30.87 -1.70 -3.32
CA ARG A 116 -29.94 -2.48 -4.16
C ARG A 116 -28.69 -1.70 -4.55
N THR A 117 -28.85 -0.43 -4.89
CA THR A 117 -27.73 0.46 -5.19
C THR A 117 -26.83 0.61 -3.96
N THR A 118 -27.42 0.78 -2.78
CA THR A 118 -26.68 0.87 -1.50
C THR A 118 -25.87 -0.39 -1.22
N ILE A 119 -26.51 -1.57 -1.29
CA ILE A 119 -25.82 -2.87 -1.12
C ILE A 119 -24.64 -2.99 -2.09
N ARG A 120 -24.80 -2.48 -3.30
CA ARG A 120 -23.74 -2.52 -4.30
C ARG A 120 -22.60 -1.57 -3.95
N ILE A 121 -22.88 -0.35 -3.48
CA ILE A 121 -21.86 0.60 -3.00
C ILE A 121 -21.05 -0.02 -1.88
N ASP A 122 -21.73 -0.63 -0.89
CA ASP A 122 -21.08 -1.27 0.25
C ASP A 122 -20.18 -2.44 -0.18
N LEU A 123 -20.64 -3.26 -1.13
CA LEU A 123 -19.84 -4.34 -1.68
C LEU A 123 -18.58 -3.82 -2.37
N PHE A 124 -18.70 -2.80 -3.22
CA PHE A 124 -17.55 -2.19 -3.88
C PHE A 124 -16.57 -1.60 -2.87
N PHE A 125 -17.07 -0.94 -1.82
CA PHE A 125 -16.24 -0.37 -0.75
C PHE A 125 -15.44 -1.45 -0.02
N ASN A 126 -16.07 -2.56 0.33
CA ASN A 126 -15.40 -3.69 0.98
C ASN A 126 -14.32 -4.32 0.08
N ILE A 127 -14.60 -4.49 -1.22
CA ILE A 127 -13.62 -5.03 -2.17
C ILE A 127 -12.43 -4.07 -2.34
N ALA A 128 -12.69 -2.76 -2.44
CA ALA A 128 -11.63 -1.75 -2.54
C ALA A 128 -10.71 -1.77 -1.31
N ASN A 129 -11.29 -1.76 -0.12
CA ASN A 129 -10.53 -1.87 1.13
C ASN A 129 -9.76 -3.19 1.23
N GLN A 130 -10.34 -4.30 0.77
CA GLN A 130 -9.64 -5.59 0.75
C GLN A 130 -8.43 -5.57 -0.18
N ASN A 131 -8.56 -4.95 -1.36
CA ASN A 131 -7.45 -4.79 -2.29
C ASN A 131 -6.34 -3.91 -1.70
N ASP A 132 -6.69 -2.80 -1.06
CA ASP A 132 -5.71 -1.90 -0.43
C ASP A 132 -5.00 -2.58 0.75
N ASN A 133 -5.72 -3.36 1.56
CA ASN A 133 -5.12 -4.18 2.63
C ASN A 133 -4.16 -5.24 2.07
N ARG A 134 -4.50 -5.88 0.95
CA ARG A 134 -3.60 -6.84 0.29
C ARG A 134 -2.33 -6.16 -0.19
N ILE A 135 -2.44 -4.97 -0.79
CA ILE A 135 -1.29 -4.16 -1.22
C ILE A 135 -0.43 -3.79 -0.01
N ASN A 136 -1.04 -3.40 1.11
CA ASN A 136 -0.30 -3.07 2.33
C ASN A 136 0.49 -4.27 2.90
N ILE A 137 -0.09 -5.47 2.87
CA ILE A 137 0.61 -6.71 3.26
C ILE A 137 1.77 -7.00 2.29
N ASP A 138 1.56 -6.84 0.98
CA ASP A 138 2.61 -7.02 -0.02
C ASP A 138 3.77 -6.03 0.16
N ILE A 139 3.46 -4.75 0.39
CA ILE A 139 4.44 -3.70 0.72
C ILE A 139 5.19 -4.05 2.00
N ALA A 140 4.50 -4.52 3.05
CA ALA A 140 5.15 -4.95 4.29
C ALA A 140 6.09 -6.14 4.05
N SER A 141 5.67 -7.11 3.22
CA SER A 141 6.48 -8.26 2.86
C SER A 141 7.74 -7.86 2.07
N THR A 142 7.59 -6.92 1.14
CA THR A 142 8.69 -6.35 0.35
C THR A 142 9.61 -5.53 1.23
N SER A 143 9.07 -4.72 2.14
CA SER A 143 9.83 -3.95 3.13
C SER A 143 10.62 -4.86 4.07
N LYS A 144 10.03 -5.99 4.49
CA LYS A 144 10.73 -7.02 5.28
C LYS A 144 11.91 -7.59 4.50
N ARG A 145 11.71 -7.96 3.23
CA ARG A 145 12.79 -8.46 2.37
C ARG A 145 13.89 -7.43 2.17
N ILE A 146 13.53 -6.17 1.91
CA ILE A 146 14.49 -5.06 1.79
C ILE A 146 15.28 -4.91 3.10
N ALA A 147 14.63 -4.98 4.26
CA ALA A 147 15.30 -4.90 5.55
C ALA A 147 16.23 -6.09 5.81
N GLU A 148 15.83 -7.32 5.44
CA GLU A 148 16.67 -8.51 5.53
C GLU A 148 17.91 -8.41 4.63
N GLU A 149 17.72 -7.96 3.39
CA GLU A 149 18.79 -7.74 2.42
C GLU A 149 19.73 -6.60 2.88
N ALA A 150 19.18 -5.47 3.33
CA ALA A 150 19.95 -4.35 3.86
C ALA A 150 20.71 -4.72 5.15
N LYS A 151 20.15 -5.58 6.01
CA LYS A 151 20.85 -6.12 7.18
C LYS A 151 22.03 -6.99 6.75
N ARG A 152 21.84 -7.84 5.74
CA ARG A 152 22.93 -8.66 5.18
C ARG A 152 24.01 -7.77 4.56
N ASP A 153 23.62 -6.75 3.83
CA ASP A 153 24.54 -5.77 3.24
C ASP A 153 25.32 -5.00 4.32
N SER A 154 24.63 -4.60 5.40
CA SER A 154 25.25 -3.96 6.57
C SER A 154 26.28 -4.86 7.25
N SER A 155 26.08 -6.18 7.30
CA SER A 155 27.07 -7.11 7.85
C SER A 155 28.37 -7.11 7.03
N SER A 156 28.27 -7.03 5.71
CA SER A 156 29.41 -6.89 4.81
C SER A 156 30.09 -5.53 4.98
N MET A 157 29.29 -4.46 5.08
CA MET A 157 29.77 -3.08 5.29
C MET A 157 30.54 -2.94 6.60
N ILE A 158 30.07 -3.53 7.69
CA ILE A 158 30.76 -3.52 8.98
C ILE A 158 32.12 -4.19 8.88
N THR A 159 32.23 -5.30 8.13
CA THR A 159 33.48 -6.03 7.97
C THR A 159 34.51 -5.21 7.18
N ILE A 160 34.09 -4.58 6.08
CA ILE A 160 34.97 -3.70 5.29
C ILE A 160 35.42 -2.49 6.13
N ALA A 161 34.48 -1.84 6.82
CA ALA A 161 34.79 -0.73 7.70
C ALA A 161 35.77 -1.15 8.80
N ALA A 162 35.58 -2.31 9.43
CA ALA A 162 36.50 -2.86 10.42
C ALA A 162 37.91 -3.11 9.83
N MET A 163 38.00 -3.68 8.62
CA MET A 163 39.29 -3.86 7.94
C MET A 163 39.99 -2.52 7.70
N THR A 164 39.26 -1.50 7.21
CA THR A 164 39.84 -0.16 7.03
C THR A 164 40.27 0.48 8.35
N MET A 165 39.49 0.35 9.43
CA MET A 165 39.85 0.88 10.75
C MET A 165 41.09 0.19 11.35
N LEU A 166 41.29 -1.10 11.05
CA LEU A 166 42.47 -1.86 11.47
C LEU A 166 43.70 -1.43 10.69
N PHE A 167 43.58 -1.25 9.36
CA PHE A 167 44.71 -0.91 8.51
C PHE A 167 45.06 0.58 8.49
N LEU A 168 44.11 1.49 8.74
CA LEU A 168 44.35 2.94 8.68
C LEU A 168 45.43 3.44 9.68
N PRO A 169 45.50 2.97 10.93
CA PRO A 169 46.60 3.28 11.84
C PRO A 169 47.93 2.65 11.38
N GLY A 170 47.89 1.43 10.84
CA GLY A 170 49.08 0.75 10.32
C GLY A 170 49.65 1.42 9.08
N THR A 171 48.79 1.88 8.16
CA THR A 171 49.19 2.66 6.99
C THR A 171 49.61 4.07 7.36
N PHE A 172 49.06 4.69 8.41
CA PHE A 172 49.56 5.98 8.92
C PHE A 172 51.01 5.86 9.43
N VAL A 173 51.29 4.81 10.20
CA VAL A 173 52.65 4.51 10.67
C VAL A 173 53.59 4.18 9.48
N SER A 174 53.09 3.52 8.42
CA SER A 174 53.86 3.19 7.21
C SER A 174 54.04 4.37 6.22
N VAL A 175 53.05 5.25 6.04
CA VAL A 175 53.18 6.43 5.16
C VAL A 175 54.06 7.49 5.81
N SER A 176 54.07 7.59 7.14
CA SER A 176 55.11 8.32 7.85
C SER A 176 56.52 7.82 7.46
N THR A 177 56.66 6.58 6.94
CA THR A 177 57.92 5.96 6.46
C THR A 177 58.15 6.03 4.94
N LEU A 178 57.23 6.59 4.14
CA LEU A 178 57.29 6.50 2.66
C LEU A 178 57.35 7.83 1.89
N LEU A 179 57.48 8.98 2.55
CA LEU A 179 57.93 10.21 1.89
C LEU A 179 59.30 10.68 2.43
N PRO A 180 60.39 9.96 2.15
CA PRO A 180 61.70 10.59 2.15
C PRO A 180 61.74 11.54 0.93
N ASN A 181 61.81 12.84 1.22
CA ASN A 181 62.11 13.84 0.21
C ASN A 181 63.42 13.50 -0.50
N SER A 182 63.29 13.06 -1.76
CA SER A 182 64.13 13.52 -2.86
C SER A 182 63.47 13.16 -4.20
N ILE A 183 62.43 13.90 -4.58
CA ILE A 183 62.50 14.51 -5.91
C ILE A 183 63.02 15.91 -5.62
N GLU A 184 64.20 16.20 -6.14
CA GLU A 184 64.70 17.56 -6.26
C GLU A 184 63.57 18.48 -6.69
N LEU A 185 63.41 19.63 -6.06
CA LEU A 185 63.64 20.84 -6.85
C LEU A 185 63.60 22.06 -5.93
N CYS A 186 64.61 22.89 -6.11
CA CYS A 186 64.53 24.33 -5.93
C CYS A 186 64.25 24.84 -4.51
N SER A 187 65.25 25.54 -3.99
CA SER A 187 65.07 26.63 -3.05
C SER A 187 63.93 27.56 -3.50
N SER A 188 62.81 27.58 -2.78
CA SER A 188 62.22 28.81 -2.21
C SER A 188 60.87 28.55 -1.53
N THR A 189 60.75 29.08 -0.32
CA THR A 189 59.53 29.59 0.35
C THR A 189 58.47 28.62 0.93
N ARG A 190 58.43 28.66 2.28
CA ARG A 190 57.30 28.55 3.23
C ARG A 190 56.91 27.17 3.79
N LEU A 191 57.12 27.08 5.12
CA LEU A 191 56.35 26.37 6.15
C LEU A 191 55.74 25.01 5.78
N THR A 192 56.56 23.97 5.70
CA THR A 192 56.08 22.59 5.75
C THR A 192 56.92 21.82 6.76
N GLU A 193 56.29 21.49 7.89
CA GLU A 193 56.88 20.73 8.99
C GLU A 193 57.27 19.32 8.53
N CYS A 194 58.51 18.93 8.81
CA CYS A 194 59.09 17.65 8.40
C CYS A 194 58.61 16.53 9.32
N VAL A 195 57.67 15.70 8.85
CA VAL A 195 57.29 14.47 9.55
C VAL A 195 58.31 13.38 9.20
N GLN A 196 59.29 13.16 10.09
CA GLN A 196 60.21 12.03 9.98
C GLN A 196 59.53 10.75 10.47
N ALA A 197 59.70 9.65 9.74
CA ALA A 197 59.39 8.33 10.27
C ALA A 197 60.26 8.02 11.48
N VAL A 198 59.62 7.76 12.63
CA VAL A 198 60.26 7.46 13.91
C VAL A 198 61.23 6.26 13.82
N PHE A 199 61.09 5.39 12.81
CA PHE A 199 61.88 4.15 12.67
C PHE A 199 62.88 4.15 11.50
N SER A 200 63.07 5.27 10.79
CA SER A 200 64.03 5.38 9.68
C SER A 200 65.42 5.82 10.14
N MET A 201 65.94 5.17 11.17
CA MET A 201 67.38 5.08 11.39
C MET A 201 67.79 3.63 11.19
N THR A 202 68.69 3.42 10.25
CA THR A 202 69.35 2.18 9.81
C THR A 202 69.48 1.10 10.91
N PHE A 203 68.48 0.23 11.04
CA PHE A 203 68.52 -0.93 11.95
C PHE A 203 69.35 -2.11 11.42
N PHE A 204 69.63 -2.13 10.10
CA PHE A 204 70.42 -3.16 9.43
C PHE A 204 71.62 -2.49 8.76
N ASP A 205 72.81 -2.74 9.29
CA ASP A 205 74.06 -2.27 8.71
C ASP A 205 74.77 -3.45 8.04
N THR A 206 75.22 -3.25 6.80
CA THR A 206 75.89 -4.30 6.02
C THR A 206 77.37 -3.97 5.97
N ASP A 207 78.13 -4.60 6.85
CA ASP A 207 79.59 -4.42 6.89
C ASP A 207 80.28 -5.52 6.07
N ILE A 208 81.37 -5.16 5.39
CA ILE A 208 82.15 -6.06 4.54
C ILE A 208 83.44 -6.34 5.30
N ASP A 209 83.56 -7.54 5.86
CA ASP A 209 84.79 -7.98 6.53
C ASP A 209 85.93 -8.15 5.50
N GLU A 210 87.20 -8.06 5.92
CA GLU A 210 88.40 -8.03 5.05
C GLU A 210 88.51 -9.24 4.09
N ASN A 211 87.70 -10.28 4.31
CA ASN A 211 87.60 -11.49 3.48
C ASN A 211 86.45 -11.46 2.45
N GLY A 212 85.81 -10.31 2.20
CA GLY A 212 84.78 -10.12 1.17
C GLY A 212 83.43 -10.77 1.47
N LYS A 213 83.13 -11.06 2.75
CA LYS A 213 81.83 -11.59 3.18
C LYS A 213 81.00 -10.48 3.83
N THR A 214 79.79 -10.26 3.33
CA THR A 214 78.83 -9.31 3.89
C THR A 214 78.21 -9.88 5.17
N VAL A 215 78.41 -9.22 6.31
CA VAL A 215 77.80 -9.61 7.59
C VAL A 215 76.77 -8.57 7.96
N LEU A 216 75.50 -8.97 8.00
CA LEU A 216 74.39 -8.10 8.41
C LEU A 216 74.43 -7.91 9.94
N ARG A 217 74.78 -6.72 10.41
CA ARG A 217 74.61 -6.34 11.82
C ARG A 217 73.21 -5.77 12.02
N VAL A 218 72.38 -6.55 12.71
CA VAL A 218 71.07 -6.10 13.20
C VAL A 218 71.29 -5.40 14.54
N LEU A 219 70.84 -4.15 14.68
CA LEU A 219 70.89 -3.49 15.99
C LEU A 219 69.96 -4.24 16.98
N PRO A 220 70.35 -4.42 18.26
CA PRO A 220 69.58 -5.16 19.26
C PRO A 220 68.17 -4.62 19.56
N GLU A 221 67.83 -3.45 19.04
CA GLU A 221 66.63 -2.66 19.34
C GLU A 221 65.42 -2.96 18.44
N TRP A 222 65.48 -3.98 17.58
CA TRP A 222 64.35 -4.41 16.74
C TRP A 222 63.07 -4.74 17.54
N TRP A 223 63.20 -5.06 18.83
CA TRP A 223 62.08 -5.35 19.71
C TRP A 223 61.19 -4.13 20.00
N TYR A 224 61.70 -2.90 19.88
CA TYR A 224 60.88 -1.69 20.07
C TYR A 224 59.76 -1.56 19.02
N PHE A 225 60.02 -2.05 17.81
CA PHE A 225 58.99 -2.11 16.76
C PHE A 225 57.82 -2.99 17.19
N LEU A 226 58.09 -4.19 17.71
CA LEU A 226 57.07 -5.08 18.25
C LEU A 226 56.43 -4.51 19.51
N ALA A 227 57.23 -3.92 20.40
CA ALA A 227 56.76 -3.35 21.65
C ALA A 227 55.87 -2.12 21.47
N ALA A 228 55.98 -1.36 20.38
CA ALA A 228 55.10 -0.23 20.07
C ALA A 228 53.84 -0.63 19.27
N THR A 229 53.97 -1.58 18.34
CA THR A 229 52.87 -2.01 17.48
C THR A 229 51.86 -2.91 18.18
N ILE A 230 52.31 -3.82 19.06
CA ILE A 230 51.45 -4.71 19.84
C ILE A 230 50.47 -3.93 20.76
N PRO A 231 50.88 -2.95 21.58
CA PRO A 231 49.94 -2.23 22.44
C PRO A 231 49.02 -1.30 21.65
N LEU A 232 49.51 -0.68 20.56
CA LEU A 232 48.68 0.17 19.71
C LEU A 232 47.55 -0.67 19.07
N THR A 233 47.89 -1.81 18.47
CA THR A 233 46.91 -2.74 17.89
C THR A 233 45.97 -3.33 18.94
N ALA A 234 46.50 -3.73 20.10
CA ALA A 234 45.69 -4.23 21.21
C ALA A 234 44.72 -3.16 21.74
N MET A 235 45.12 -1.89 21.82
CA MET A 235 44.27 -0.79 22.27
C MET A 235 43.14 -0.52 21.28
N ILE A 236 43.42 -0.52 19.98
CA ILE A 236 42.41 -0.37 18.92
C ILE A 236 41.42 -1.55 18.97
N PHE A 237 41.92 -2.78 19.08
CA PHE A 237 41.08 -3.97 19.22
C PHE A 237 40.24 -3.95 20.50
N ALA A 238 40.81 -3.55 21.64
CA ALA A 238 40.10 -3.46 22.90
C ALA A 238 38.98 -2.42 22.83
N PHE A 239 39.25 -1.25 22.25
CA PHE A 239 38.25 -0.21 22.00
C PHE A 239 37.14 -0.70 21.06
N TRP A 240 37.50 -1.41 19.98
CA TRP A 240 36.54 -1.97 19.05
C TRP A 240 35.66 -3.07 19.67
N ILE A 241 36.25 -4.04 20.39
CA ILE A 241 35.52 -5.11 21.09
C ILE A 241 34.56 -4.49 22.12
N TRP A 242 35.02 -3.48 22.86
CA TRP A 242 34.20 -2.76 23.83
C TRP A 242 33.00 -2.06 23.15
N TRP A 243 33.24 -1.36 22.04
CA TRP A 243 32.19 -0.67 21.29
C TRP A 243 31.21 -1.64 20.62
N GLN A 244 31.70 -2.73 20.05
CA GLN A 244 30.90 -3.77 19.42
C GLN A 244 30.00 -4.47 20.45
N LYS A 245 30.55 -4.80 21.63
CA LYS A 245 29.77 -5.40 22.73
C LYS A 245 28.66 -4.46 23.21
N GLN A 246 28.90 -3.15 23.24
CA GLN A 246 27.86 -2.18 23.57
C GLN A 246 26.76 -2.06 22.50
N ARG A 247 27.10 -2.15 21.21
CA ARG A 247 26.11 -2.18 20.12
C ARG A 247 25.24 -3.42 20.19
N ASN A 248 25.84 -4.57 20.49
CA ASN A 248 25.11 -5.84 20.62
C ASN A 248 24.16 -5.84 21.83
N ALA A 249 24.49 -5.12 22.91
CA ALA A 249 23.62 -5.00 24.09
C ALA A 249 22.39 -4.11 23.86
N LYS A 250 22.43 -3.18 22.89
CA LYS A 250 21.32 -2.25 22.59
C LYS A 250 20.42 -2.70 21.44
N GLY A 251 20.86 -3.63 20.59
CA GLY A 251 20.08 -4.15 19.45
C GLY A 251 19.09 -5.29 19.77
N GLY A 252 18.94 -5.68 21.04
CA GLY A 252 18.09 -6.80 21.46
C GLY A 252 16.63 -6.43 21.79
N GLN A 253 16.22 -5.17 21.61
CA GLN A 253 14.97 -4.65 22.18
C GLN A 253 13.94 -4.14 21.15
N ASP A 254 14.15 -4.38 19.86
CA ASP A 254 13.11 -4.23 18.82
C ASP A 254 12.52 -5.61 18.50
N SER A 255 11.96 -6.24 19.53
CA SER A 255 11.14 -7.43 19.35
C SER A 255 9.82 -6.99 18.72
N TYR A 256 9.74 -7.05 17.39
CA TYR A 256 8.44 -7.21 16.73
C TYR A 256 7.71 -8.39 17.42
N PRO A 257 6.41 -8.25 17.73
CA PRO A 257 5.66 -9.34 18.34
C PRO A 257 5.86 -10.60 17.50
N PRO A 258 5.95 -11.79 18.11
CA PRO A 258 6.29 -13.02 17.42
C PRO A 258 5.37 -13.17 16.22
N GLY A 259 5.94 -12.97 15.02
CA GLY A 259 5.24 -13.19 13.77
C GLY A 259 4.78 -14.63 13.78
N THR A 260 3.46 -14.80 13.81
CA THR A 260 2.81 -16.07 13.52
C THR A 260 3.45 -16.63 12.26
N ASN A 261 4.03 -17.80 12.39
CA ASN A 261 4.84 -18.47 11.39
C ASN A 261 4.23 -18.33 9.98
N ILE A 262 4.89 -17.53 9.13
CA ILE A 262 4.51 -17.32 7.71
C ILE A 262 4.55 -18.66 6.94
N THR A 263 5.33 -19.62 7.41
CA THR A 263 5.32 -21.01 6.94
C THR A 263 4.00 -21.71 7.20
N THR A 264 3.30 -21.40 8.30
CA THR A 264 1.97 -21.95 8.58
C THR A 264 0.90 -21.24 7.75
N GLU A 265 1.03 -19.93 7.51
CA GLU A 265 0.08 -19.16 6.67
C GLU A 265 0.12 -19.60 5.20
N ARG A 266 1.31 -19.81 4.61
CA ARG A 266 1.42 -20.46 3.28
C ARG A 266 0.80 -21.86 3.26
N SER A 267 0.91 -22.59 4.36
CA SER A 267 0.29 -23.93 4.47
C SER A 267 -1.24 -23.85 4.56
N TYR A 268 -1.80 -22.74 5.06
CA TYR A 268 -3.25 -22.50 5.08
C TYR A 268 -3.77 -21.97 3.74
N GLU A 269 -3.11 -20.98 3.12
CA GLU A 269 -3.50 -20.45 1.81
C GLU A 269 -3.42 -21.53 0.72
N GLN A 270 -2.34 -22.32 0.69
CA GLN A 270 -2.17 -23.37 -0.30
C GLN A 270 -3.14 -24.55 -0.08
N ARG A 271 -3.59 -24.79 1.15
CA ARG A 271 -4.64 -25.78 1.44
C ARG A 271 -6.02 -25.27 1.04
N HIS A 272 -6.28 -23.96 1.19
CA HIS A 272 -7.52 -23.33 0.74
C HIS A 272 -7.64 -23.29 -0.79
N GLU A 273 -6.57 -22.98 -1.53
CA GLU A 273 -6.57 -23.04 -3.00
C GLU A 273 -6.84 -24.46 -3.50
N ASN A 274 -6.20 -25.47 -2.91
CA ASN A 274 -6.43 -26.87 -3.28
C ASN A 274 -7.88 -27.31 -2.99
N HIS A 275 -8.46 -26.88 -1.87
CA HIS A 275 -9.87 -27.18 -1.55
C HIS A 275 -10.84 -26.48 -2.51
N ALA A 276 -10.57 -25.22 -2.88
CA ALA A 276 -11.39 -24.47 -3.84
C ALA A 276 -11.37 -25.13 -5.23
N LEU A 277 -10.20 -25.57 -5.70
CA LEU A 277 -10.07 -26.30 -6.96
C LEU A 277 -10.84 -27.64 -6.93
N GLN A 278 -10.77 -28.38 -5.81
CA GLN A 278 -11.43 -29.67 -5.68
C GLN A 278 -12.97 -29.55 -5.65
N THR A 279 -13.51 -28.49 -5.02
CA THR A 279 -14.96 -28.20 -5.05
C THR A 279 -15.45 -27.73 -6.43
N SER A 280 -14.61 -27.00 -7.17
CA SER A 280 -14.90 -26.59 -8.55
C SER A 280 -14.99 -27.82 -9.49
N HIS A 281 -14.04 -28.75 -9.38
CA HIS A 281 -14.07 -30.00 -10.14
C HIS A 281 -15.27 -30.89 -9.76
N ALA A 282 -15.66 -30.95 -8.49
CA ALA A 282 -16.84 -31.69 -8.04
C ALA A 282 -18.15 -31.07 -8.56
N SER A 283 -18.25 -29.75 -8.61
CA SER A 283 -19.40 -29.04 -9.19
C SER A 283 -19.50 -29.27 -10.71
N ASN A 284 -18.36 -29.28 -11.41
CA ASN A 284 -18.32 -29.48 -12.85
C ASN A 284 -18.73 -30.92 -13.25
N ASN A 285 -18.29 -31.93 -12.50
CA ASN A 285 -18.73 -33.32 -12.73
C ASN A 285 -20.22 -33.54 -12.43
N ARG A 286 -20.79 -32.82 -11.46
CA ARG A 286 -22.22 -32.92 -11.14
C ARG A 286 -23.11 -32.32 -12.23
N LYS A 287 -22.61 -31.33 -12.98
CA LYS A 287 -23.30 -30.74 -14.14
C LYS A 287 -23.28 -31.65 -15.38
N MET A 288 -22.30 -32.57 -15.49
CA MET A 288 -22.23 -33.53 -16.60
C MET A 288 -23.10 -34.79 -16.41
N LEU A 289 -23.60 -35.05 -15.21
CA LEU A 289 -24.47 -36.20 -14.91
C LEU A 289 -25.98 -35.91 -15.05
N HIS A 290 -26.34 -34.69 -15.46
CA HIS A 290 -27.73 -34.24 -15.66
C HIS A 290 -28.05 -33.87 -17.12
N TYR A 291 -27.26 -34.40 -18.06
CA TYR A 291 -27.57 -34.49 -19.49
C TYR A 291 -27.61 -35.97 -19.91
#